data_AF-A0A2T7D5W4-F1
#
_entry.id   AF-A0A2T7D5W4-F1
#
_cell.length_a   1.000
_cell.length_b   1.000
_cell.length_c   1.000
_cell.angle_alpha   90.00
_cell.angle_beta   90.00
_cell.angle_gamma   90.00
#
_symmetry.space_group_name_H-M   'P 1'
#
loop_
_entity.id
_entity.type
_entity.pdbx_description
1 polymer ?
#
loop_
_entity_poly.entity_id
_entity_poly.type
_entity_poly.pdbx_seq_one_letter_code
_entity_poly.pdbx_strand_id
1 'polypeptide(L)'
;MSEKKYFTKFVRSVDWNDTKEAKQAVELIEEWETIDVADALELLSPEFETEEIRAYAVRILERADDEELQYYLLQLVQALRFERSDMSRLELFLIERGILSLILGS
;
A
#
# COMPACT_ATOMS: atom_id res chain seq x y z
N MET A 1 13.91 1.43 -19.22
CA MET A 1 13.95 0.46 -18.11
C MET A 1 13.13 1.07 -17.00
N SER A 2 11.97 0.51 -16.67
CA SER A 2 10.95 1.19 -15.87
C SER A 2 11.45 1.46 -14.44
N GLU A 3 11.41 2.73 -14.02
CA GLU A 3 11.86 3.22 -12.71
C GLU A 3 11.06 2.60 -11.54
N LYS A 4 9.89 2.02 -11.83
CA LYS A 4 9.02 1.27 -10.91
C LYS A 4 9.76 0.17 -10.14
N LYS A 5 10.64 -0.58 -10.81
CA LYS A 5 11.38 -1.71 -10.21
C LYS A 5 12.40 -1.31 -9.14
N TYR A 6 12.66 -0.01 -8.97
CA TYR A 6 13.58 0.50 -7.97
C TYR A 6 12.86 1.05 -6.75
N PHE A 7 11.53 1.20 -6.78
CA PHE A 7 10.77 1.79 -5.67
C PHE A 7 10.98 0.98 -4.38
N THR A 8 10.71 -0.32 -4.40
CA THR A 8 10.87 -1.17 -3.20
C THR A 8 12.32 -1.23 -2.73
N LYS A 9 13.30 -1.14 -3.64
CA LYS A 9 14.73 -1.04 -3.29
C LYS A 9 15.07 0.28 -2.62
N PHE A 10 14.53 1.39 -3.12
CA PHE A 10 14.70 2.72 -2.52
C PHE A 10 14.13 2.73 -1.11
N VAL A 11 12.89 2.29 -0.94
CA VAL A 11 12.22 2.24 0.37
C VAL A 11 13.00 1.39 1.39
N ARG A 12 13.57 0.25 0.96
CA ARG A 12 14.43 -0.60 1.80
C ARG A 12 15.78 0.03 2.16
N SER A 13 16.25 0.99 1.37
CA SER A 13 17.55 1.64 1.59
C SER A 13 17.48 2.81 2.58
N VAL A 14 16.28 3.29 2.88
CA VAL A 14 16.04 4.43 3.80
C VAL A 14 16.13 3.97 5.25
N ASP A 15 16.88 4.70 6.07
CA ASP A 15 16.80 4.54 7.53
C ASP A 15 15.56 5.26 8.09
N TRP A 16 14.49 4.49 8.31
CA TRP A 16 13.23 5.01 8.85
C TRP A 16 13.30 5.44 10.33
N ASN A 17 14.41 5.17 11.03
CA ASN A 17 14.63 5.69 12.40
C ASN A 17 15.24 7.10 12.39
N ASP A 18 15.89 7.50 11.30
CA ASP A 18 16.34 8.89 11.12
C ASP A 18 15.16 9.73 10.60
N THR A 19 14.59 10.52 11.51
CA THR A 19 13.47 11.44 11.20
C THR A 19 13.72 12.37 10.01
N LYS A 20 14.96 12.79 9.77
CA LYS A 20 15.30 13.65 8.63
C LYS A 20 15.29 12.86 7.33
N GLU A 21 15.89 11.68 7.34
CA GLU A 21 15.94 10.80 6.17
C GLU A 21 14.55 10.28 5.81
N ALA A 22 13.79 9.80 6.80
CA ALA A 22 12.40 9.36 6.63
C ALA A 22 11.52 10.46 6.01
N LYS A 23 11.64 11.70 6.50
CA LYS A 23 10.89 12.83 5.94
C LYS A 23 11.25 13.09 4.47
N GLN A 24 12.54 13.12 4.13
CA GLN A 24 12.99 13.31 2.75
C GLN A 24 12.54 12.16 1.85
N ALA A 25 12.55 10.93 2.36
CA ALA A 25 12.08 9.77 1.63
C ALA A 25 10.59 9.83 1.33
N VAL A 26 9.77 10.27 2.28
CA VAL A 26 8.31 10.47 2.06
C VAL A 26 8.07 11.49 0.97
N GLU A 27 8.76 12.64 0.99
CA GLU A 27 8.66 13.67 -0.07
C GLU A 27 8.97 13.09 -1.46
N LEU A 28 10.03 12.26 -1.57
CA LEU A 28 10.39 11.59 -2.82
C LEU A 28 9.37 10.52 -3.26
N ILE A 29 8.77 9.80 -2.32
CA ILE A 29 7.73 8.79 -2.60
C ILE A 29 6.49 9.45 -3.19
N GLU A 30 6.12 10.65 -2.74
CA GLU A 30 4.97 11.38 -3.29
C GLU A 30 5.19 11.85 -4.73
N GLU A 31 6.44 12.12 -5.12
CA GLU A 31 6.82 12.49 -6.48
C GLU A 31 7.10 11.27 -7.39
N TRP A 32 7.19 10.06 -6.82
CA TRP A 32 7.57 8.87 -7.57
C TRP A 32 6.48 8.46 -8.57
N GLU A 33 6.90 7.96 -9.74
CA GLU A 33 6.00 7.39 -10.74
C GLU A 33 5.11 6.32 -10.10
N THR A 34 3.79 6.39 -10.29
CA THR A 34 2.85 5.43 -9.71
C THR A 34 3.23 3.99 -10.04
N ILE A 35 3.56 3.24 -8.98
CA ILE A 35 3.82 1.80 -9.04
C ILE A 35 2.53 1.03 -9.37
N ASP A 36 2.66 -0.24 -9.74
CA ASP A 36 1.51 -1.10 -9.98
C ASP A 36 0.94 -1.69 -8.68
N VAL A 37 -0.23 -2.35 -8.78
CA VAL A 37 -0.91 -2.97 -7.63
C VAL A 37 -0.07 -4.08 -7.00
N ALA A 38 0.70 -4.82 -7.80
CA ALA A 38 1.53 -5.91 -7.30
C ALA A 38 2.70 -5.38 -6.44
N ASP A 39 3.36 -4.32 -6.90
CA ASP A 39 4.41 -3.62 -6.13
C ASP A 39 3.80 -2.99 -4.86
N ALA A 40 2.60 -2.42 -4.93
CA ALA A 40 1.91 -1.86 -3.76
C ALA A 40 1.56 -2.93 -2.71
N LEU A 41 1.23 -4.16 -3.13
CA LEU A 41 1.02 -5.28 -2.21
C LEU A 41 2.30 -5.69 -1.47
N GLU A 42 3.46 -5.59 -2.12
CA GLU A 42 4.75 -5.84 -1.47
C GLU A 42 4.96 -4.89 -0.28
N LEU A 43 4.54 -3.63 -0.42
CA LEU A 43 4.62 -2.60 0.63
C LEU A 43 3.68 -2.85 1.82
N LEU A 44 2.73 -3.78 1.70
CA LEU A 44 1.86 -4.19 2.80
C LEU A 44 2.36 -5.45 3.52
N SER A 45 3.47 -6.03 3.06
CA SER A 45 4.15 -7.16 3.70
C SER A 45 4.74 -6.76 5.07
N PRO A 46 5.07 -7.72 5.95
CA PRO A 46 5.66 -7.42 7.26
C PRO A 46 7.03 -6.72 7.18
N GLU A 47 7.65 -6.66 6.00
CA GLU A 47 8.92 -5.99 5.80
C GLU A 47 8.80 -4.46 5.82
N PHE A 48 7.59 -3.93 5.63
CA PHE A 48 7.30 -2.50 5.61
C PHE A 48 6.28 -2.14 6.68
N GLU A 49 6.80 -1.62 7.79
CA GLU A 49 6.01 -1.33 8.98
C GLU A 49 5.65 0.17 9.12
N THR A 50 6.31 1.03 8.34
CA THR A 50 6.13 2.48 8.39
C THR A 50 4.74 2.88 7.88
N GLU A 51 4.01 3.66 8.67
CA GLU A 51 2.62 4.03 8.37
C GLU A 51 2.50 4.80 7.04
N GLU A 52 3.45 5.68 6.75
CA GLU A 52 3.50 6.49 5.53
C GLU A 52 3.66 5.62 4.27
N ILE A 53 4.45 4.55 4.34
CA ILE A 53 4.60 3.60 3.23
C ILE A 53 3.31 2.81 3.02
N ARG A 54 2.72 2.30 4.11
CA ARG A 54 1.47 1.53 4.04
C ARG A 54 0.32 2.40 3.52
N ALA A 55 0.27 3.67 3.94
CA ALA A 55 -0.67 4.65 3.42
C ALA A 55 -0.48 4.91 1.92
N TYR A 56 0.76 5.02 1.46
CA TYR A 56 1.06 5.13 0.02
C TYR A 56 0.56 3.91 -0.75
N ALA A 57 0.80 2.69 -0.24
CA ALA A 57 0.30 1.47 -0.86
C ALA A 57 -1.23 1.48 -1.00
N VAL A 58 -1.96 1.85 0.06
CA VAL A 58 -3.43 1.96 0.03
C VAL A 58 -3.89 3.00 -1.00
N ARG A 59 -3.22 4.16 -1.13
CA ARG A 59 -3.54 5.16 -2.19
C ARG A 59 -3.41 4.59 -3.60
N ILE A 60 -2.51 3.63 -3.84
CA ILE A 60 -2.40 2.94 -5.13
C ILE A 60 -3.58 1.97 -5.31
N LEU A 61 -3.92 1.19 -4.28
CA LEU A 61 -5.05 0.27 -4.29
C LEU A 61 -6.39 0.98 -4.52
N GLU A 62 -6.57 2.18 -3.96
CA GLU A 62 -7.77 3.01 -4.16
C GLU A 62 -8.04 3.36 -5.63
N ARG A 63 -6.98 3.39 -6.46
CA ARG A 63 -7.06 3.69 -7.90
C ARG A 63 -7.26 2.45 -8.76
N ALA A 64 -7.09 1.26 -8.20
CA ALA A 64 -7.32 0.01 -8.90
C ALA A 64 -8.82 -0.23 -9.11
N ASP A 65 -9.16 -0.95 -10.17
CA ASP A 65 -10.51 -1.42 -10.42
C ASP A 65 -10.83 -2.68 -9.60
N ASP A 66 -12.12 -2.98 -9.46
CA ASP A 66 -12.56 -4.09 -8.62
C ASP A 66 -12.14 -5.46 -9.20
N GLU A 67 -12.01 -5.58 -10.52
CA GLU A 67 -11.57 -6.82 -11.18
C GLU A 67 -10.09 -7.11 -10.85
N GLU A 68 -9.23 -6.09 -10.91
CA GLU A 68 -7.83 -6.17 -10.55
C GLU A 68 -7.67 -6.53 -9.06
N LEU A 69 -8.39 -5.82 -8.19
CA LEU A 69 -8.35 -6.07 -6.73
C LEU A 69 -8.83 -7.48 -6.38
N GLN A 70 -9.79 -8.04 -7.13
CA GLN A 70 -10.29 -9.39 -6.91
C GLN A 70 -9.20 -10.45 -7.07
N TYR A 71 -8.24 -10.28 -7.99
CA TYR A 71 -7.10 -11.20 -8.13
C TYR A 71 -6.20 -11.22 -6.89
N TYR A 72 -6.20 -10.16 -6.10
CA TYR A 72 -5.33 -9.97 -4.93
C TYR A 72 -6.07 -9.98 -3.59
N LEU A 73 -7.39 -10.24 -3.59
CA LEU A 73 -8.23 -10.14 -2.40
C LEU A 73 -7.69 -10.98 -1.22
N LEU A 74 -7.23 -12.20 -1.49
CA LEU A 74 -6.67 -13.05 -0.44
C LEU A 74 -5.42 -12.42 0.19
N GLN A 75 -4.53 -11.86 -0.64
CA GLN A 75 -3.30 -11.22 -0.21
C GLN A 75 -3.61 -9.96 0.61
N LEU A 76 -4.58 -9.16 0.19
CA LEU A 76 -5.07 -7.98 0.92
C LEU A 76 -5.63 -8.37 2.30
N VAL A 77 -6.45 -9.42 2.37
CA VAL A 77 -6.99 -9.94 3.63
C VAL A 77 -5.88 -10.48 4.52
N GLN A 78 -4.87 -11.15 3.97
CA GLN A 78 -3.72 -11.61 4.74
C GLN A 78 -2.85 -10.45 5.25
N ALA A 79 -2.73 -9.37 4.48
CA ALA A 79 -1.93 -8.21 4.85
C ALA A 79 -2.47 -7.46 6.08
N LEU A 80 -3.78 -7.57 6.37
CA LEU A 80 -4.38 -7.04 7.61
C LEU A 80 -3.72 -7.56 8.89
N ARG A 81 -3.14 -8.76 8.84
CA ARG A 81 -2.44 -9.36 10.00
C ARG A 81 -1.18 -8.62 10.41
N PHE A 82 -0.68 -7.73 9.55
CA PHE A 82 0.53 -6.92 9.78
C PHE A 82 0.20 -5.46 10.11
N GLU A 83 -1.08 -5.11 10.19
CA GLU A 83 -1.51 -3.77 10.61
C GLU A 83 -1.31 -3.58 12.11
N ARG A 84 -0.87 -2.38 12.50
CA ARG A 84 -0.49 -2.05 13.88
C ARG A 84 -1.62 -1.43 14.70
N SER A 85 -2.70 -1.02 14.04
CA SER A 85 -3.85 -0.38 14.66
C SER A 85 -5.14 -0.99 14.15
N ASP A 86 -6.11 -1.11 15.05
CA ASP A 86 -7.51 -1.25 14.67
C ASP A 86 -7.89 -0.03 13.83
N MET A 87 -8.66 -0.22 12.76
CA MET A 87 -9.05 0.81 11.80
C MET A 87 -7.86 1.41 11.02
N SER A 88 -6.88 0.56 10.68
CA SER A 88 -5.81 0.95 9.75
C SER A 88 -6.36 1.40 8.39
N ARG A 89 -5.55 2.13 7.61
CA ARG A 89 -5.95 2.54 6.25
C ARG A 89 -6.35 1.36 5.37
N LEU A 90 -5.65 0.24 5.46
CA LEU A 90 -5.98 -0.97 4.69
C LEU A 90 -7.31 -1.58 5.14
N GLU A 91 -7.57 -1.63 6.44
CA GLU A 91 -8.84 -2.12 6.99
C GLU A 91 -10.02 -1.25 6.55
N LEU A 92 -9.88 0.07 6.68
CA LEU A 92 -10.90 1.03 6.22
C LEU A 92 -11.17 0.89 4.72
N PHE A 93 -10.11 0.78 3.91
CA PHE A 93 -10.21 0.57 2.48
C PHE A 93 -10.99 -0.70 2.13
N LEU A 94 -10.68 -1.83 2.78
CA LEU A 94 -11.37 -3.09 2.52
C LEU A 94 -12.82 -3.10 3.01
N ILE A 95 -13.12 -2.41 4.12
CA ILE A 95 -14.50 -2.23 4.59
C ILE A 95 -15.30 -1.40 3.59
N GLU A 96 -14.77 -0.26 3.16
CA GLU A 96 -15.44 0.63 2.21
C GLU A 96 -15.72 -0.07 0.88
N ARG A 97 -14.70 -0.73 0.31
CA ARG A 97 -14.84 -1.49 -0.94
C ARG A 97 -15.72 -2.73 -0.78
N GLY A 98 -15.63 -3.44 0.36
CA GLY A 98 -16.48 -4.58 0.67
C GLY A 98 -17.95 -4.21 0.70
N ILE A 99 -18.30 -3.10 1.35
CA ILE A 99 -19.66 -2.55 1.39
C ILE A 99 -20.13 -2.17 -0.03
N LEU A 100 -19.29 -1.51 -0.83
CA LEU A 100 -19.63 -1.13 -2.20
C LEU A 100 -19.86 -2.36 -3.10
N SER A 101 -19.04 -3.39 -2.99
CA SER A 101 -19.20 -4.64 -3.76
C SER A 101 -20.50 -5.38 -3.42
N LEU A 102 -20.92 -5.36 -2.14
CA LEU A 102 -22.17 -5.97 -1.68
C LEU A 102 -23.41 -5.19 -2.13
N ILE A 103 -23.32 -3.87 -2.23
CA ILE A 103 -24.43 -3.00 -2.68
C ILE A 103 -24.60 -3.05 -4.21
N LEU A 104 -23.51 -3.21 -4.96
CA LEU A 104 -23.54 -3.28 -6.43
C LEU A 104 -23.74 -4.70 -6.96
N GLY A 105 -23.53 -5.72 -6.13
CA GLY A 105 -23.76 -7.14 -6.44
C GLY A 105 -25.20 -7.63 -6.24
N SER A 106 -26.18 -6.72 -6.03
CA SER A 106 -27.61 -7.03 -5.84
C SER A 106 -28.49 -6.49 -6.95
#